data_AF-A0A957FK49-F1
#
_entry.id   AF-A0A957FK49-F1
#
_cell.length_a   1.000
_cell.length_b   1.000
_cell.length_c   1.000
_cell.angle_alpha   90.00
_cell.angle_beta   90.00
_cell.angle_gamma   90.00
#
_symmetry.space_group_name_H-M   'P 1'
#
loop_
_entity.id
_entity.type
_entity.pdbx_description
1 polymer ?
#
loop_
_entity_poly.entity_id
_entity_poly.type
_entity_poly.pdbx_seq_one_letter_code
_entity_poly.pdbx_strand_id
1 'polypeptide(L)'
;MRAVNPDLCSGIIGAYDLVQSGTRPCFTPGPISDLEVREQLGIGAEEFKKRCPDITYYTQDPEIIKRCYFAYNAGMGAAATLDANNSAYVMNNYDDNYRNMVYQDVVLGTVRVTQLGAWPTHLAMQSLITSQLDLSNPTTSIAILDTLTRVYDWLNFEFNSVYINSNATLDFPEQRNFWGENCLVEPSDSILWRLRPNLNPVTENPILTQDVHGCRYALPGIDISSRTNRSAVLQAPMPGKVTTFTDQWYNSTIRIENDDWVVLMLHPRSYLVSEGTVSRGQAIGIMGAIGNATGPHVHYTIYDKNRQAFVDPADFLP
;
A
#
# COMPACT_ATOMS: atom_id res chain seq x y z
N MET A 1 -4.84 -4.74 -19.76
CA MET A 1 -5.66 -4.14 -20.85
C MET A 1 -4.78 -3.18 -21.62
N ARG A 2 -4.72 -3.25 -22.96
CA ARG A 2 -3.92 -2.30 -23.75
C ARG A 2 -4.55 -0.92 -23.64
N ALA A 3 -3.80 0.06 -23.14
CA ALA A 3 -4.23 1.44 -23.15
C ALA A 3 -4.25 1.93 -24.61
N VAL A 4 -5.33 2.63 -24.99
CA VAL A 4 -5.54 3.15 -26.34
C VAL A 4 -5.85 4.63 -26.18
N ASN A 5 -5.08 5.49 -26.85
CA ASN A 5 -5.40 6.92 -26.91
C ASN A 5 -6.72 7.11 -27.66
N PRO A 6 -7.62 7.97 -27.14
CA PRO A 6 -8.85 8.32 -27.82
C PRO A 6 -8.56 9.10 -29.12
N ASP A 7 -9.51 9.09 -30.04
CA ASP A 7 -9.40 9.74 -31.37
C ASP A 7 -9.22 11.27 -31.30
N LEU A 8 -9.49 11.87 -30.14
CA LEU A 8 -9.58 13.32 -29.93
C LEU A 8 -8.27 13.96 -29.42
N CYS A 9 -7.10 13.37 -29.66
CA CYS A 9 -5.79 13.90 -29.25
C CYS A 9 -5.58 14.09 -27.72
N SER A 10 -6.58 13.77 -26.90
CA SER A 10 -6.62 14.14 -25.49
C SER A 10 -5.73 13.26 -24.60
N GLY A 11 -5.36 12.08 -25.07
CA GLY A 11 -4.68 11.06 -24.26
C GLY A 11 -5.63 10.35 -23.30
N ILE A 12 -5.16 9.30 -22.62
CA ILE A 12 -5.97 8.38 -21.81
C ILE A 12 -6.62 8.99 -20.56
N ILE A 13 -6.19 10.20 -20.17
CA ILE A 13 -6.75 10.94 -19.02
C ILE A 13 -7.08 12.40 -19.37
N GLY A 14 -7.16 12.74 -20.66
CA GLY A 14 -7.23 14.16 -21.06
C GLY A 14 -5.94 14.93 -20.77
N ALA A 15 -4.80 14.22 -20.71
CA ALA A 15 -3.49 14.80 -20.39
C ALA A 15 -3.10 15.96 -21.30
N TYR A 16 -3.49 15.92 -22.59
CA TYR A 16 -3.22 17.01 -23.52
C TYR A 16 -3.99 18.28 -23.15
N ASP A 17 -5.25 18.14 -22.74
CA ASP A 17 -6.13 19.26 -22.34
C ASP A 17 -5.76 19.82 -20.95
N LEU A 18 -5.07 19.03 -20.13
CA LEU A 18 -4.55 19.46 -18.82
C LEU A 18 -3.37 20.42 -18.93
N VAL A 19 -2.61 20.41 -20.01
CA VAL A 19 -1.50 21.35 -20.20
C VAL A 19 -2.01 22.57 -20.96
N GLN A 20 -1.44 23.76 -20.71
CA GLN A 20 -1.78 24.96 -21.49
C GLN A 20 -1.69 24.64 -22.99
N SER A 21 -2.78 24.92 -23.72
CA SER A 21 -2.91 24.52 -25.12
C SER A 21 -1.69 25.00 -25.93
N GLY A 22 -1.06 24.05 -26.64
CA GLY A 22 0.10 24.33 -27.50
C GLY A 22 1.48 24.16 -26.88
N THR A 23 1.60 23.76 -25.61
CA THR A 23 2.92 23.46 -24.98
C THR A 23 3.45 22.06 -25.31
N ARG A 24 2.61 21.16 -25.82
CA ARG A 24 2.98 19.79 -26.21
C ARG A 24 2.31 19.39 -27.53
N PRO A 25 2.93 18.48 -28.32
CA PRO A 25 2.28 17.88 -29.47
C PRO A 25 1.12 16.96 -29.04
N CYS A 26 0.15 16.76 -29.94
CA CYS A 26 -1.01 15.89 -29.70
C CYS A 26 -0.58 14.41 -29.44
N PHE A 27 -1.30 13.73 -28.55
CA PHE A 27 -1.16 12.28 -28.37
C PHE A 27 -1.78 11.54 -29.55
N THR A 28 -1.00 10.67 -30.19
CA THR A 28 -1.45 9.99 -31.42
C THR A 28 -2.55 8.97 -31.07
N PRO A 29 -3.73 9.01 -31.71
CA PRO A 29 -4.78 8.02 -31.49
C PRO A 29 -4.31 6.59 -31.75
N GLY A 30 -4.86 5.64 -30.98
CA GLY A 30 -4.56 4.22 -31.15
C GLY A 30 -3.78 3.60 -29.99
N PRO A 31 -3.30 2.36 -30.16
CA PRO A 31 -2.63 1.62 -29.08
C PRO A 31 -1.36 2.33 -28.64
N ILE A 32 -1.20 2.49 -27.32
CA ILE A 32 -0.04 3.17 -26.74
C ILE A 32 0.84 2.21 -25.95
N SER A 33 2.13 2.56 -25.87
CA SER A 33 3.11 1.84 -25.05
C SER A 33 2.99 2.22 -23.58
N ASP A 34 3.47 1.36 -22.69
CA ASP A 34 3.53 1.66 -21.25
C ASP A 34 4.39 2.90 -20.95
N LEU A 35 5.38 3.20 -21.80
CA LEU A 35 6.19 4.41 -21.69
C LEU A 35 5.35 5.67 -21.92
N GLU A 36 4.46 5.64 -22.91
CA GLU A 36 3.55 6.74 -23.22
C GLU A 36 2.45 6.86 -22.17
N VAL A 37 1.93 5.74 -21.64
CA VAL A 37 1.04 5.74 -20.47
C VAL A 37 1.71 6.45 -19.29
N ARG A 38 2.96 6.09 -18.98
CA ARG A 38 3.72 6.72 -17.89
C ARG A 38 3.94 8.21 -18.12
N GLU A 39 4.23 8.61 -19.35
CA GLU A 39 4.36 10.03 -19.69
C GLU A 39 3.06 10.79 -19.44
N GLN A 40 1.93 10.26 -19.93
CA GLN A 40 0.61 10.88 -19.75
C GLN A 40 0.21 10.97 -18.27
N LEU A 41 0.48 9.93 -17.48
CA LEU A 41 0.23 9.96 -16.03
C LEU A 41 1.16 10.94 -15.31
N GLY A 42 2.43 11.01 -15.69
CA GLY A 42 3.39 11.98 -15.15
C GLY A 42 2.95 13.42 -15.37
N ILE A 43 2.46 13.73 -16.57
CA ILE A 43 1.87 15.04 -16.91
C ILE A 43 0.67 15.33 -16.00
N GLY A 44 -0.26 14.38 -15.88
CA GLY A 44 -1.45 14.55 -15.04
C GLY A 44 -1.10 14.81 -13.57
N ALA A 45 -0.06 14.15 -13.05
CA ALA A 45 0.40 14.30 -11.67
C ALA A 45 1.08 15.66 -11.44
N GLU A 46 1.92 16.09 -12.38
CA GLU A 46 2.59 17.39 -12.33
C GLU A 46 1.58 18.54 -12.38
N GLU A 47 0.62 18.47 -13.31
CA GLU A 47 -0.47 19.45 -13.42
C GLU A 47 -1.37 19.44 -12.18
N PHE A 48 -1.62 18.27 -11.59
CA PHE A 48 -2.35 18.18 -10.32
C PHE A 48 -1.62 18.93 -9.22
N LYS A 49 -0.30 18.72 -9.07
CA LYS A 49 0.47 19.39 -8.01
C LYS A 49 0.59 20.89 -8.21
N LYS A 50 0.67 21.36 -9.47
CA LYS A 50 0.65 22.80 -9.80
C LYS A 50 -0.68 23.46 -9.39
N ARG A 51 -1.81 22.80 -9.67
CA ARG A 51 -3.16 23.32 -9.37
C ARG A 51 -3.57 23.10 -7.91
N CYS A 52 -2.95 22.13 -7.24
CA CYS A 52 -3.26 21.71 -5.88
C CYS A 52 -2.00 21.60 -4.99
N PRO A 53 -1.28 22.70 -4.74
CA PRO A 53 -0.06 22.67 -3.94
C PRO A 53 -0.31 22.25 -2.49
N ASP A 54 -1.49 22.56 -1.94
CA ASP A 54 -1.86 22.31 -0.54
C ASP A 54 -2.32 20.86 -0.28
N ILE A 55 -2.59 20.08 -1.34
CA ILE A 55 -2.94 18.67 -1.20
C ILE A 55 -1.68 17.85 -0.91
N THR A 56 -1.74 17.13 0.20
CA THR A 56 -0.76 16.14 0.62
C THR A 56 -1.46 14.80 0.83
N TYR A 57 -0.69 13.74 1.06
CA TYR A 57 -1.22 12.42 1.40
C TYR A 57 -2.12 12.43 2.65
N TYR A 58 -1.91 13.38 3.57
CA TYR A 58 -2.67 13.47 4.82
C TYR A 58 -3.81 14.49 4.76
N THR A 59 -4.04 15.13 3.62
CA THR A 59 -5.12 16.12 3.52
C THR A 59 -6.47 15.40 3.55
N GLN A 60 -7.20 15.59 4.64
CA GLN A 60 -8.54 15.00 4.86
C GLN A 60 -9.66 16.04 4.86
N ASP A 61 -9.32 17.33 4.82
CA ASP A 61 -10.30 18.42 4.81
C ASP A 61 -11.11 18.40 3.50
N PRO A 62 -12.42 18.09 3.56
CA PRO A 62 -13.26 17.99 2.36
C PRO A 62 -13.32 19.29 1.56
N GLU A 63 -13.25 20.46 2.20
CA GLU A 63 -13.32 21.74 1.51
C GLU A 63 -12.04 22.01 0.69
N ILE A 64 -10.88 21.66 1.25
CA ILE A 64 -9.58 21.78 0.56
C ILE A 64 -9.53 20.82 -0.63
N ILE A 65 -9.96 19.57 -0.42
CA ILE A 65 -10.05 18.55 -1.46
C ILE A 65 -11.01 19.03 -2.56
N LYS A 66 -12.21 19.45 -2.20
CA LYS A 66 -13.24 19.91 -3.13
C LYS A 66 -12.77 21.06 -4.01
N ARG A 67 -12.17 22.09 -3.42
CA ARG A 67 -11.61 23.25 -4.14
C ARG A 67 -10.49 22.85 -5.11
N CYS A 68 -9.59 21.97 -4.66
CA CYS A 68 -8.52 21.45 -5.50
C CYS A 68 -9.07 20.71 -6.72
N TYR A 69 -10.02 19.81 -6.51
CA TYR A 69 -10.57 18.99 -7.61
C TYR A 69 -11.31 19.84 -8.62
N PHE A 70 -12.01 20.87 -8.13
CA PHE A 70 -12.64 21.83 -9.01
C PHE A 70 -11.60 22.53 -9.88
N ALA A 71 -10.52 23.04 -9.29
CA ALA A 71 -9.44 23.69 -10.01
C ALA A 71 -8.72 22.75 -10.99
N TYR A 72 -8.56 21.48 -10.61
CA TYR A 72 -7.95 20.48 -11.47
C TYR A 72 -8.81 20.19 -12.71
N ASN A 73 -10.10 19.96 -12.55
CA ASN A 73 -11.00 19.55 -13.65
C ASN A 73 -11.50 20.73 -14.49
N ALA A 74 -11.87 21.85 -13.86
CA ALA A 74 -12.42 23.02 -14.53
C ALA A 74 -11.35 24.06 -14.93
N GLY A 75 -10.12 23.89 -14.46
CA GLY A 75 -9.02 24.84 -14.63
C GLY A 75 -9.04 25.97 -13.60
N MET A 76 -7.88 26.61 -13.40
CA MET A 76 -7.68 27.65 -12.38
C MET A 76 -8.56 28.90 -12.59
N GLY A 77 -8.87 29.26 -13.83
CA GLY A 77 -9.72 30.41 -14.14
C GLY A 77 -11.17 30.22 -13.71
N ALA A 78 -11.72 29.01 -13.95
CA ALA A 78 -13.06 28.64 -13.47
C ALA A 78 -13.06 28.53 -11.94
N ALA A 79 -12.03 27.92 -11.35
CA ALA A 79 -11.88 27.80 -9.89
C ALA A 79 -11.81 29.14 -9.15
N ALA A 80 -11.28 30.18 -9.81
CA ALA A 80 -11.18 31.52 -9.23
C ALA A 80 -12.49 32.31 -9.29
N THR A 81 -13.45 31.91 -10.12
CA THR A 81 -14.65 32.70 -10.44
C THR A 81 -15.96 32.01 -10.09
N LEU A 82 -15.95 30.69 -9.99
CA LEU A 82 -17.13 29.87 -9.74
C LEU A 82 -17.04 29.19 -8.36
N ASP A 83 -18.19 28.96 -7.75
CA ASP A 83 -18.27 28.25 -6.48
C ASP A 83 -18.21 26.73 -6.70
N ALA A 84 -17.26 26.08 -6.05
CA ALA A 84 -17.10 24.63 -6.09
C ALA A 84 -18.33 23.88 -5.56
N ASN A 85 -19.16 24.48 -4.69
CA ASN A 85 -20.39 23.85 -4.21
C ASN A 85 -21.53 23.88 -5.23
N ASN A 86 -21.46 24.80 -6.19
CA ASN A 86 -22.53 25.09 -7.14
C ASN A 86 -22.14 24.79 -8.60
N SER A 87 -20.96 24.20 -8.82
CA SER A 87 -20.42 23.93 -10.15
C SER A 87 -20.52 22.44 -10.50
N ALA A 88 -21.01 22.13 -11.70
CA ALA A 88 -21.21 20.76 -12.19
C ALA A 88 -19.90 19.94 -12.33
N TYR A 89 -18.75 20.61 -12.29
CA TYR A 89 -17.42 19.98 -12.28
C TYR A 89 -17.03 19.44 -10.91
N VAL A 90 -17.84 19.72 -9.88
CA VAL A 90 -17.58 19.31 -8.51
C VAL A 90 -18.65 18.35 -8.06
N MET A 91 -18.17 17.21 -7.56
CA MET A 91 -18.98 16.12 -7.07
C MET A 91 -19.89 16.60 -5.94
N ASN A 92 -21.20 16.65 -6.20
CA ASN A 92 -22.22 16.80 -5.17
C ASN A 92 -22.90 15.43 -4.98
N ASN A 93 -22.96 14.97 -3.73
CA ASN A 93 -23.46 13.67 -3.26
C ASN A 93 -22.57 12.45 -3.54
N TYR A 94 -21.54 12.35 -2.71
CA TYR A 94 -20.85 11.10 -2.37
C TYR A 94 -21.83 10.20 -1.59
N ASP A 95 -22.02 8.93 -1.99
CA ASP A 95 -22.77 7.94 -1.17
C ASP A 95 -21.82 7.04 -0.37
N ASP A 96 -22.30 6.53 0.77
CA ASP A 96 -21.52 5.71 1.74
C ASP A 96 -20.97 4.40 1.15
N ASN A 97 -21.34 4.06 -0.09
CA ASN A 97 -20.94 2.83 -0.77
C ASN A 97 -19.90 3.06 -1.86
N TYR A 98 -19.41 4.30 -2.06
CA TYR A 98 -18.32 4.64 -2.97
C TYR A 98 -18.55 4.17 -4.43
N ARG A 99 -19.81 4.04 -4.86
CA ARG A 99 -20.14 3.34 -6.13
C ARG A 99 -21.07 4.08 -7.07
N ASN A 100 -21.75 5.14 -6.64
CA ASN A 100 -22.67 5.87 -7.50
C ASN A 100 -22.42 7.37 -7.47
N MET A 101 -22.30 7.96 -8.66
CA MET A 101 -22.22 9.41 -8.82
C MET A 101 -23.53 9.95 -9.36
N VAL A 102 -23.97 11.08 -8.83
CA VAL A 102 -25.11 11.83 -9.34
C VAL A 102 -24.58 13.11 -9.98
N TYR A 103 -24.65 13.18 -11.32
CA TYR A 103 -24.31 14.37 -12.11
C TYR A 103 -25.56 15.21 -12.30
N GLN A 104 -25.44 16.53 -12.17
CA GLN A 104 -26.55 17.45 -12.38
C GLN A 104 -26.18 18.43 -13.48
N ASP A 105 -26.82 18.28 -14.63
CA ASP A 105 -26.62 19.11 -15.81
C ASP A 105 -27.77 20.10 -15.97
N VAL A 106 -27.45 21.30 -16.47
CA VAL A 106 -28.44 22.37 -16.64
C VAL A 106 -29.40 22.08 -17.80
N VAL A 107 -29.03 21.20 -18.73
CA VAL A 107 -29.80 20.83 -19.93
C VAL A 107 -30.42 19.42 -19.80
N LEU A 108 -29.67 18.46 -19.23
CA LEU A 108 -30.02 17.04 -19.16
C LEU A 108 -30.66 16.63 -17.82
N GLY A 109 -30.67 17.52 -16.81
CA GLY A 109 -31.17 17.23 -15.48
C GLY A 109 -30.23 16.35 -14.65
N THR A 110 -30.80 15.61 -13.69
CA THR A 110 -30.01 14.74 -12.79
C THR A 110 -29.77 13.38 -13.43
N VAL A 111 -28.52 13.09 -13.79
CA VAL A 111 -28.10 11.83 -14.44
C VAL A 111 -27.22 11.02 -13.49
N ARG A 112 -27.56 9.74 -13.30
CA ARG A 112 -26.78 8.81 -12.48
C ARG A 112 -25.69 8.18 -13.34
N VAL A 113 -24.42 8.44 -13.02
CA VAL A 113 -23.27 7.99 -13.81
C VAL A 113 -22.68 6.72 -13.19
N THR A 114 -22.53 5.68 -14.01
CA THR A 114 -22.12 4.33 -13.57
C THR A 114 -20.66 3.99 -13.87
N GLN A 115 -19.89 4.85 -14.54
CA GLN A 115 -18.47 4.61 -14.76
C GLN A 115 -17.64 5.88 -15.01
N LEU A 116 -16.50 5.94 -14.30
CA LEU A 116 -15.33 6.83 -14.42
C LEU A 116 -15.60 8.35 -14.48
N GLY A 117 -15.87 8.92 -13.31
CA GLY A 117 -15.66 10.34 -13.03
C GLY A 117 -14.94 10.50 -11.69
N ALA A 118 -13.69 10.97 -11.71
CA ALA A 118 -12.96 11.50 -10.56
C ALA A 118 -12.75 10.56 -9.34
N TRP A 119 -12.11 9.42 -9.60
CA TRP A 119 -11.19 8.85 -8.60
C TRP A 119 -10.07 9.90 -8.35
N PRO A 120 -9.64 10.17 -7.10
CA PRO A 120 -8.49 11.04 -6.83
C PRO A 120 -7.32 10.79 -7.76
N THR A 121 -6.89 11.76 -8.57
CA THR A 121 -5.87 11.55 -9.61
C THR A 121 -4.67 10.74 -9.11
N HIS A 122 -4.20 10.98 -7.89
CA HIS A 122 -3.14 10.17 -7.25
C HIS A 122 -3.57 8.73 -6.96
N LEU A 123 -4.74 8.50 -6.37
CA LEU A 123 -5.25 7.17 -6.15
C LEU A 123 -5.68 6.50 -7.48
N ALA A 124 -6.04 7.26 -8.52
CA ALA A 124 -6.47 6.79 -9.83
C ALA A 124 -5.25 6.34 -10.61
N MET A 125 -4.16 7.11 -10.54
CA MET A 125 -2.84 6.70 -10.99
C MET A 125 -2.34 5.50 -10.22
N GLN A 126 -2.48 5.47 -8.89
CA GLN A 126 -2.11 4.31 -8.09
C GLN A 126 -2.96 3.09 -8.45
N SER A 127 -4.28 3.24 -8.58
CA SER A 127 -5.21 2.19 -9.01
C SER A 127 -4.94 1.73 -10.45
N LEU A 128 -4.59 2.64 -11.36
CA LEU A 128 -4.20 2.33 -12.74
C LEU A 128 -2.84 1.63 -12.77
N ILE A 129 -1.86 2.08 -12.00
CA ILE A 129 -0.54 1.45 -11.84
C ILE A 129 -0.73 0.04 -11.26
N THR A 130 -1.54 -0.10 -10.21
CA THR A 130 -1.85 -1.37 -9.53
C THR A 130 -2.71 -2.29 -10.40
N SER A 131 -3.62 -1.78 -11.23
CA SER A 131 -4.47 -2.57 -12.13
C SER A 131 -3.82 -2.87 -13.50
N GLN A 132 -2.77 -2.13 -13.85
CA GLN A 132 -1.86 -2.43 -14.97
C GLN A 132 -0.68 -3.32 -14.54
N LEU A 133 -0.65 -3.77 -13.27
CA LEU A 133 0.17 -4.90 -12.87
C LEU A 133 -0.38 -6.15 -13.59
N ASP A 134 0.09 -6.37 -14.82
CA ASP A 134 0.09 -7.71 -15.36
C ASP A 134 1.01 -8.53 -14.45
N LEU A 135 0.39 -9.36 -13.60
CA LEU A 135 1.06 -10.17 -12.57
C LEU A 135 2.12 -11.12 -13.16
N SER A 136 2.10 -11.32 -14.48
CA SER A 136 3.07 -12.11 -15.21
C SER A 136 4.25 -11.31 -15.80
N ASN A 137 4.12 -9.99 -15.95
CA ASN A 137 5.12 -9.09 -16.55
C ASN A 137 5.05 -7.67 -15.96
N PRO A 138 5.76 -7.38 -14.85
CA PRO A 138 5.83 -6.02 -14.32
C PRO A 138 6.46 -5.07 -15.35
N THR A 139 5.93 -3.85 -15.46
CA THR A 139 6.52 -2.83 -16.34
C THR A 139 7.96 -2.55 -15.89
N THR A 140 8.88 -2.43 -16.84
CA THR A 140 10.33 -2.33 -16.58
C THR A 140 10.68 -1.20 -15.62
N SER A 141 9.96 -0.08 -15.63
CA SER A 141 10.22 1.04 -14.71
C SER A 141 9.88 0.75 -13.25
N ILE A 142 8.83 -0.01 -12.96
CA ILE A 142 8.45 -0.36 -11.58
C ILE A 142 9.43 -1.40 -11.05
N ALA A 143 9.77 -2.40 -11.88
CA ALA A 143 10.80 -3.38 -11.53
C ALA A 143 12.15 -2.70 -11.24
N ILE A 144 12.55 -1.71 -12.05
CA ILE A 144 13.77 -0.92 -11.81
C ILE A 144 13.65 -0.14 -10.50
N LEU A 145 12.55 0.58 -10.24
CA LEU A 145 12.40 1.37 -9.02
C LEU A 145 12.38 0.51 -7.74
N ASP A 146 11.68 -0.62 -7.77
CA ASP A 146 11.66 -1.60 -6.68
C ASP A 146 13.07 -2.17 -6.46
N THR A 147 13.76 -2.57 -7.53
CA THR A 147 15.15 -3.06 -7.45
C THR A 147 16.08 -1.98 -6.87
N LEU A 148 15.99 -0.74 -7.32
CA LEU A 148 16.80 0.37 -6.80
C LEU A 148 16.51 0.65 -5.32
N THR A 149 15.24 0.56 -4.90
CA THR A 149 14.84 0.72 -3.50
C THR A 149 15.44 -0.38 -2.63
N ARG A 150 15.37 -1.64 -3.08
CA ARG A 150 15.97 -2.78 -2.39
C ARG A 150 17.50 -2.67 -2.30
N VAL A 151 18.15 -2.24 -3.37
CA VAL A 151 19.60 -1.98 -3.38
C VAL A 151 19.96 -0.85 -2.43
N TYR A 152 19.20 0.25 -2.43
CA TYR A 152 19.40 1.36 -1.50
C TYR A 152 19.25 0.90 -0.05
N ASP A 153 18.22 0.13 0.27
CA ASP A 153 17.97 -0.38 1.62
C ASP A 153 19.07 -1.33 2.07
N TRP A 154 19.48 -2.26 1.20
CA TRP A 154 20.57 -3.17 1.51
C TRP A 154 21.88 -2.41 1.77
N LEU A 155 22.25 -1.46 0.89
CA LEU A 155 23.45 -0.64 1.08
C LEU A 155 23.38 0.17 2.38
N ASN A 156 22.24 0.82 2.68
CA ASN A 156 22.11 1.57 3.92
C ASN A 156 22.18 0.68 5.15
N PHE A 157 21.60 -0.51 5.09
CA PHE A 157 21.71 -1.48 6.18
C PHE A 157 23.17 -1.88 6.41
N GLU A 158 23.91 -2.26 5.36
CA GLU A 158 25.31 -2.67 5.46
C GLU A 158 26.26 -1.55 5.92
N PHE A 159 26.03 -0.31 5.46
CA PHE A 159 26.97 0.80 5.71
C PHE A 159 26.60 1.73 6.87
N ASN A 160 25.32 1.89 7.18
CA ASN A 160 24.86 2.93 8.13
C ASN A 160 24.18 2.38 9.37
N SER A 161 23.82 1.09 9.42
CA SER A 161 23.09 0.57 10.57
C SER A 161 24.03 0.08 11.67
N VAL A 162 23.97 0.73 12.84
CA VAL A 162 24.29 0.05 14.10
C VAL A 162 23.07 -0.79 14.45
N TYR A 163 22.94 -1.94 13.79
CA TYR A 163 21.87 -2.88 14.07
C TYR A 163 22.11 -3.50 15.45
N ILE A 164 21.29 -3.11 16.41
CA ILE A 164 21.25 -3.74 17.73
C ILE A 164 20.07 -4.68 17.73
N ASN A 165 20.31 -5.99 17.81
CA ASN A 165 19.27 -6.98 18.09
C ASN A 165 18.58 -6.57 19.40
N SER A 166 17.38 -6.04 19.25
CA SER A 166 16.64 -5.41 20.34
C SER A 166 15.37 -6.23 20.53
N ASN A 167 15.20 -6.78 21.73
CA ASN A 167 13.97 -7.47 22.10
C ASN A 167 12.98 -6.43 22.65
N ALA A 168 12.50 -5.55 21.77
CA ALA A 168 11.61 -4.47 22.16
C ALA A 168 10.24 -5.03 22.60
N THR A 169 9.81 -4.64 23.80
CA THR A 169 8.51 -5.03 24.36
C THR A 169 7.38 -4.37 23.58
N LEU A 170 6.29 -5.13 23.36
CA LEU A 170 5.08 -4.60 22.74
C LEU A 170 3.96 -4.54 23.76
N ASP A 171 3.50 -3.34 24.07
CA ASP A 171 2.35 -3.16 24.96
C ASP A 171 1.04 -3.51 24.23
N PHE A 172 0.25 -4.37 24.86
CA PHE A 172 -1.11 -4.66 24.44
C PHE A 172 -2.12 -3.87 25.30
N PRO A 173 -3.28 -3.48 24.75
CA PRO A 173 -4.35 -2.87 25.53
C PRO A 173 -4.89 -3.86 26.59
N GLU A 174 -5.38 -3.34 27.71
CA GLU A 174 -5.99 -4.16 28.79
C GLU A 174 -7.13 -5.05 28.28
N GLN A 175 -7.88 -4.55 27.30
CA GLN A 175 -8.90 -5.31 26.58
C GLN A 175 -8.45 -5.51 25.14
N ARG A 176 -8.12 -6.75 24.80
CA ARG A 176 -7.81 -7.19 23.44
C ARG A 176 -9.08 -7.20 22.59
N ASN A 177 -8.97 -6.76 21.33
CA ASN A 177 -10.10 -6.68 20.42
C ASN A 177 -9.96 -7.70 19.29
N PHE A 178 -10.69 -8.80 19.40
CA PHE A 178 -10.68 -9.87 18.40
C PHE A 178 -11.72 -9.68 17.29
N TRP A 179 -12.48 -8.56 17.25
CA TRP A 179 -13.50 -8.28 16.22
C TRP A 179 -14.50 -9.42 15.93
N GLY A 180 -14.76 -10.31 16.89
CA GLY A 180 -15.61 -11.50 16.70
C GLY A 180 -14.99 -12.64 15.89
N GLU A 181 -13.67 -12.60 15.70
CA GLU A 181 -12.89 -13.59 14.97
C GLU A 181 -12.52 -14.76 15.90
N ASN A 182 -13.00 -15.98 15.60
CA ASN A 182 -12.71 -17.20 16.37
C ASN A 182 -12.02 -18.26 15.49
N CYS A 183 -10.83 -17.93 14.99
CA CYS A 183 -10.03 -18.86 14.16
C CYS A 183 -8.64 -19.17 14.72
N LEU A 184 -8.33 -18.65 15.91
CA LEU A 184 -7.10 -18.93 16.62
C LEU A 184 -7.32 -20.05 17.63
N VAL A 185 -6.28 -20.85 17.87
CA VAL A 185 -6.28 -21.88 18.91
C VAL A 185 -5.16 -21.62 19.91
N GLU A 186 -5.30 -22.22 21.09
CA GLU A 186 -4.22 -22.26 22.07
C GLU A 186 -2.98 -22.96 21.49
N PRO A 187 -1.77 -22.41 21.69
CA PRO A 187 -0.56 -23.00 21.14
C PRO A 187 -0.27 -24.39 21.70
N SER A 188 0.45 -25.20 20.95
CA SER A 188 1.05 -26.43 21.47
C SER A 188 2.25 -26.10 22.38
N ASP A 189 2.50 -27.02 23.31
CA ASP A 189 3.78 -27.05 24.00
C ASP A 189 4.85 -27.52 22.99
N SER A 190 5.66 -26.58 22.50
CA SER A 190 6.78 -26.93 21.62
C SER A 190 7.76 -27.81 22.37
N ILE A 191 8.12 -28.93 21.73
CA ILE A 191 9.07 -29.91 22.26
C ILE A 191 10.46 -29.26 22.41
N LEU A 192 10.77 -28.27 21.58
CA LEU A 192 12.03 -27.53 21.58
C LEU A 192 11.79 -26.03 21.73
N TRP A 193 11.85 -25.52 22.96
CA TRP A 193 11.70 -24.08 23.27
C TRP A 193 12.60 -23.15 22.43
N ARG A 194 13.73 -23.66 21.92
CA ARG A 194 14.66 -22.92 21.04
C ARG A 194 14.07 -22.63 19.65
N LEU A 195 13.08 -23.39 19.20
CA LEU A 195 12.38 -23.21 17.93
C LEU A 195 11.18 -22.26 18.05
N ARG A 196 10.65 -22.07 19.26
CA ARG A 196 9.50 -21.20 19.50
C ARG A 196 9.83 -19.73 19.16
N PRO A 197 8.94 -19.00 18.47
CA PRO A 197 9.04 -17.54 18.36
C PRO A 197 9.03 -16.89 19.74
N ASN A 198 9.97 -15.97 19.99
CA ASN A 198 10.03 -15.27 21.27
C ASN A 198 10.72 -13.90 21.21
N LEU A 199 10.88 -13.34 20.01
CA LEU A 199 11.31 -11.97 19.83
C LEU A 199 10.26 -11.18 19.06
N ASN A 200 10.21 -9.88 19.33
CA ASN A 200 9.45 -8.96 18.51
C ASN A 200 10.04 -8.86 17.10
N PRO A 201 9.25 -9.04 16.02
CA PRO A 201 9.75 -8.87 14.65
C PRO A 201 10.16 -7.42 14.34
N VAL A 202 9.65 -6.42 15.07
CA VAL A 202 10.00 -5.00 14.92
C VAL A 202 11.05 -4.62 15.95
N THR A 203 12.21 -4.13 15.49
CA THR A 203 13.39 -3.95 16.36
C THR A 203 13.34 -2.71 17.23
N GLU A 204 12.46 -1.74 16.96
CA GLU A 204 12.46 -0.43 17.64
C GLU A 204 11.07 0.18 17.80
N ASN A 205 10.80 0.70 19.01
CA ASN A 205 9.57 1.39 19.41
C ASN A 205 8.28 0.77 18.82
N PRO A 206 8.07 -0.55 18.98
CA PRO A 206 6.97 -1.25 18.36
C PRO A 206 5.64 -0.76 18.93
N ILE A 207 4.63 -0.69 18.08
CA ILE A 207 3.24 -0.40 18.46
C ILE A 207 2.29 -1.33 17.73
N LEU A 208 1.27 -1.75 18.46
CA LEU A 208 0.14 -2.47 17.91
C LEU A 208 -0.74 -1.45 17.19
N THR A 209 -0.84 -1.57 15.87
CA THR A 209 -1.73 -0.73 15.06
C THR A 209 -3.07 -1.39 14.83
N GLN A 210 -3.09 -2.72 14.80
CA GLN A 210 -4.31 -3.52 14.73
C GLN A 210 -4.12 -4.82 15.51
N ASP A 211 -5.05 -5.10 16.40
CA ASP A 211 -5.11 -6.37 17.14
C ASP A 211 -5.58 -7.51 16.21
N VAL A 212 -5.87 -8.70 16.75
CA VAL A 212 -6.21 -9.90 15.95
C VAL A 212 -7.28 -9.60 14.90
N HIS A 213 -6.92 -9.85 13.65
CA HIS A 213 -7.78 -9.73 12.49
C HIS A 213 -7.31 -10.70 11.40
N GLY A 214 -8.10 -10.88 10.34
CA GLY A 214 -7.69 -11.64 9.16
C GLY A 214 -8.12 -13.10 9.09
N CYS A 215 -8.91 -13.56 10.06
CA CYS A 215 -9.57 -14.87 9.99
C CYS A 215 -10.46 -15.01 8.74
N ARG A 216 -11.14 -13.94 8.29
CA ARG A 216 -12.00 -13.97 7.09
C ARG A 216 -11.25 -14.24 5.78
N TYR A 217 -9.95 -13.99 5.74
CA TYR A 217 -9.10 -14.20 4.56
C TYR A 217 -7.97 -15.21 4.84
N ALA A 218 -8.16 -16.07 5.85
CA ALA A 218 -7.32 -17.23 6.18
C ALA A 218 -5.85 -16.89 6.53
N LEU A 219 -5.60 -15.66 6.95
CA LEU A 219 -4.29 -15.22 7.43
C LEU A 219 -4.47 -14.36 8.67
N PRO A 220 -4.84 -14.97 9.81
CA PRO A 220 -5.05 -14.21 11.03
C PRO A 220 -3.72 -13.76 11.63
N GLY A 221 -3.70 -12.57 12.21
CA GLY A 221 -2.49 -11.99 12.76
C GLY A 221 -2.75 -10.67 13.44
N ILE A 222 -1.67 -10.01 13.82
CA ILE A 222 -1.67 -8.65 14.37
C ILE A 222 -0.80 -7.75 13.52
N ASP A 223 -1.11 -6.45 13.51
CA ASP A 223 -0.29 -5.46 12.82
C ASP A 223 0.59 -4.70 13.81
N ILE A 224 1.89 -4.73 13.55
CA ILE A 224 2.90 -4.06 14.36
C ILE A 224 3.60 -3.02 13.49
N SER A 225 3.65 -1.78 13.96
CA SER A 225 4.43 -0.70 13.34
C SER A 225 5.49 -0.19 14.32
N SER A 226 6.23 0.85 13.94
CA SER A 226 7.13 1.57 14.83
C SER A 226 6.65 3.01 15.01
N ARG A 227 6.63 3.50 16.24
CA ARG A 227 6.24 4.90 16.55
C ARG A 227 7.13 5.92 15.87
N THR A 228 8.41 5.60 15.73
CA THR A 228 9.44 6.58 15.35
C THR A 228 10.07 6.29 14.00
N ASN A 229 10.01 5.06 13.49
CA ASN A 229 10.66 4.69 12.24
C ASN A 229 9.76 3.87 11.30
N ARG A 230 9.23 4.53 10.27
CA ARG A 230 8.40 3.90 9.21
C ARG A 230 9.17 2.92 8.30
N SER A 231 10.48 2.81 8.46
CA SER A 231 11.35 1.88 7.74
C SER A 231 12.23 1.11 8.74
N ALA A 232 11.65 0.79 9.91
CA ALA A 232 12.29 -0.03 10.92
C ALA A 232 12.77 -1.37 10.33
N VAL A 233 13.90 -1.86 10.84
CA VAL A 233 14.41 -3.18 10.49
C VAL A 233 13.47 -4.23 11.07
N LEU A 234 13.16 -5.24 10.25
CA LEU A 234 12.47 -6.44 10.68
C LEU A 234 13.50 -7.52 10.98
N GLN A 235 13.32 -8.23 12.09
CA GLN A 235 14.19 -9.30 12.55
C GLN A 235 13.47 -10.65 12.63
N ALA A 236 14.23 -11.74 12.51
CA ALA A 236 13.69 -13.09 12.63
C ALA A 236 13.27 -13.39 14.09
N PRO A 237 11.98 -13.65 14.37
CA PRO A 237 11.51 -13.90 15.73
C PRO A 237 11.91 -15.30 16.26
N MET A 238 12.33 -16.19 15.36
CA MET A 238 12.76 -17.57 15.64
C MET A 238 13.83 -18.02 14.65
N PRO A 239 14.64 -19.04 14.98
CA PRO A 239 15.51 -19.67 13.98
C PRO A 239 14.66 -20.50 13.00
N GLY A 240 15.12 -20.59 11.75
CA GLY A 240 14.44 -21.40 10.73
C GLY A 240 15.00 -21.19 9.34
N LYS A 241 14.29 -21.73 8.34
CA LYS A 241 14.54 -21.46 6.93
C LYS A 241 13.66 -20.29 6.48
N VAL A 242 14.29 -19.23 6.00
CA VAL A 242 13.62 -18.07 5.39
C VAL A 242 13.41 -18.29 3.90
N THR A 243 12.23 -17.90 3.43
CA THR A 243 11.83 -17.80 2.02
C THR A 243 11.09 -16.48 1.84
N THR A 244 11.13 -15.92 0.64
CA THR A 244 10.44 -14.64 0.37
C THR A 244 9.65 -14.74 -0.92
N PHE A 245 8.45 -14.18 -0.93
CA PHE A 245 7.61 -14.18 -2.13
C PHE A 245 6.72 -12.95 -2.15
N THR A 246 6.17 -12.64 -3.31
CA THR A 246 5.09 -11.68 -3.48
C THR A 246 3.88 -12.46 -3.96
N ASP A 247 2.76 -12.34 -3.25
CA ASP A 247 1.54 -13.07 -3.61
C ASP A 247 0.78 -12.41 -4.79
N GLN A 248 -0.32 -13.03 -5.21
CA GLN A 248 -1.16 -12.54 -6.31
C GLN A 248 -1.86 -11.20 -6.00
N TRP A 249 -1.89 -10.77 -4.73
CA TRP A 249 -2.42 -9.48 -4.29
C TRP A 249 -1.32 -8.45 -4.03
N TYR A 250 -0.10 -8.75 -4.48
CA TYR A 250 1.08 -7.91 -4.37
C TYR A 250 1.59 -7.73 -2.93
N ASN A 251 1.18 -8.58 -1.97
CA ASN A 251 1.78 -8.56 -0.65
C ASN A 251 3.15 -9.23 -0.71
N SER A 252 4.19 -8.43 -0.50
CA SER A 252 5.51 -8.94 -0.14
C SER A 252 5.41 -9.72 1.16
N THR A 253 6.02 -10.90 1.22
CA THR A 253 5.96 -11.78 2.39
C THR A 253 7.33 -12.37 2.69
N ILE A 254 7.74 -12.29 3.95
CA ILE A 254 8.84 -13.08 4.50
C ILE A 254 8.23 -14.25 5.26
N ARG A 255 8.61 -15.47 4.90
CA ARG A 255 8.19 -16.71 5.55
C ARG A 255 9.39 -17.36 6.22
N ILE A 256 9.29 -17.61 7.52
CA ILE A 256 10.29 -18.37 8.30
C ILE A 256 9.63 -19.64 8.80
N GLU A 257 10.23 -20.78 8.52
CA GLU A 257 9.71 -22.09 8.92
C GLU A 257 10.78 -22.90 9.65
N ASN A 258 10.36 -23.59 10.71
CA ASN A 258 11.13 -24.67 11.32
C ASN A 258 10.23 -25.91 11.53
N ASP A 259 10.67 -26.85 12.35
CA ASP A 259 9.95 -28.11 12.56
C ASP A 259 8.57 -27.91 13.20
N ASP A 260 8.42 -26.93 14.09
CA ASP A 260 7.23 -26.71 14.90
C ASP A 260 6.38 -25.52 14.41
N TRP A 261 7.01 -24.51 13.82
CA TRP A 261 6.39 -23.19 13.61
C TRP A 261 6.59 -22.68 12.18
N VAL A 262 5.58 -21.95 11.70
CA VAL A 262 5.70 -21.07 10.53
C VAL A 262 5.34 -19.65 10.96
N VAL A 263 6.21 -18.71 10.64
CA VAL A 263 5.98 -17.28 10.82
C VAL A 263 5.86 -16.63 9.44
N LEU A 264 4.83 -15.80 9.26
CA LEU A 264 4.64 -14.97 8.08
C LEU A 264 4.67 -13.50 8.50
N MET A 265 5.42 -12.69 7.74
CA MET A 265 5.54 -11.25 7.91
C MET A 265 5.25 -10.58 6.58
N LEU A 266 4.13 -9.88 6.50
CA LEU A 266 3.65 -9.25 5.28
C LEU A 266 4.00 -7.76 5.24
N HIS A 267 3.95 -7.20 4.03
CA HIS A 267 4.18 -5.79 3.69
C HIS A 267 5.61 -5.21 3.79
N PRO A 268 6.72 -5.96 3.99
CA PRO A 268 8.06 -5.35 3.94
C PRO A 268 8.36 -4.74 2.57
N ARG A 269 9.01 -3.57 2.55
CA ARG A 269 9.45 -2.94 1.30
C ARG A 269 10.68 -3.60 0.68
N SER A 270 11.51 -4.23 1.52
CA SER A 270 12.78 -4.83 1.11
C SER A 270 13.10 -6.07 1.94
N TYR A 271 13.87 -6.99 1.34
CA TYR A 271 14.44 -8.16 2.02
C TYR A 271 15.93 -7.91 2.23
N LEU A 272 16.44 -8.22 3.43
CA LEU A 272 17.85 -8.04 3.78
C LEU A 272 18.64 -9.36 3.76
N VAL A 273 17.97 -10.47 3.51
CA VAL A 273 18.58 -11.81 3.48
C VAL A 273 18.23 -12.54 2.19
N SER A 274 19.14 -13.41 1.76
CA SER A 274 18.83 -14.44 0.76
C SER A 274 18.06 -15.58 1.41
N GLU A 275 17.32 -16.34 0.61
CA GLU A 275 16.66 -17.56 1.09
C GLU A 275 17.68 -18.55 1.67
N GLY A 276 17.34 -19.17 2.80
CA GLY A 276 18.28 -20.02 3.53
C GLY A 276 18.03 -20.05 5.03
N THR A 277 19.03 -20.49 5.78
CA THR A 277 18.91 -20.55 7.25
C THR A 277 19.12 -19.17 7.85
N VAL A 278 18.24 -18.80 8.79
CA VAL A 278 18.37 -17.59 9.60
C VAL A 278 18.41 -17.93 11.09
N SER A 279 19.21 -17.16 11.82
CA SER A 279 19.21 -17.21 13.29
C SER A 279 18.17 -16.25 13.85
N ARG A 280 17.65 -16.56 15.04
CA ARG A 280 16.81 -15.64 15.79
C ARG A 280 17.51 -14.29 15.99
N GLY A 281 16.79 -13.20 15.76
CA GLY A 281 17.29 -11.82 15.84
C GLY A 281 18.12 -11.40 14.62
N GLN A 282 18.29 -12.24 13.60
CA GLN A 282 18.91 -11.81 12.35
C GLN A 282 18.01 -10.81 11.64
N ALA A 283 18.57 -9.70 11.14
CA ALA A 283 17.85 -8.77 10.28
C ALA A 283 17.45 -9.48 8.98
N ILE A 284 16.20 -9.32 8.55
CA ILE A 284 15.63 -10.07 7.42
C ILE A 284 14.87 -9.18 6.44
N GLY A 285 14.46 -7.98 6.83
CA GLY A 285 13.74 -7.08 5.95
C GLY A 285 13.64 -5.67 6.49
N ILE A 286 13.06 -4.79 5.68
CA ILE A 286 12.73 -3.42 6.06
C ILE A 286 11.22 -3.26 6.00
N MET A 287 10.65 -2.72 7.07
CA MET A 287 9.22 -2.43 7.17
C MET A 287 8.77 -1.54 6.01
N GLY A 288 7.60 -1.83 5.47
CA GLY A 288 7.01 -1.13 4.34
C GLY A 288 5.49 -1.17 4.37
N ALA A 289 4.90 -0.90 3.21
CA ALA A 289 3.45 -0.94 2.99
C ALA A 289 3.15 -1.57 1.61
N ILE A 290 3.93 -2.59 1.21
CA ILE A 290 3.78 -3.22 -0.10
C ILE A 290 2.57 -4.16 -0.10
N GLY A 291 1.70 -4.03 -1.10
CA GLY A 291 0.46 -4.79 -1.20
C GLY A 291 -0.73 -4.03 -0.61
N ASN A 292 -1.68 -4.75 0.00
CA ASN A 292 -2.88 -4.16 0.60
C ASN A 292 -2.60 -3.65 2.02
N ALA A 293 -1.90 -2.50 2.12
CA ALA A 293 -1.56 -1.85 3.37
C ALA A 293 -1.90 -0.36 3.34
N THR A 294 -2.47 0.18 4.42
CA THR A 294 -2.83 1.62 4.54
C THR A 294 -1.65 2.50 4.96
N GLY A 295 -0.57 1.89 5.44
CA GLY A 295 0.65 2.56 5.85
C GLY A 295 1.71 1.56 6.34
N PRO A 296 2.91 2.03 6.72
CA PRO A 296 4.00 1.15 7.09
C PRO A 296 3.74 0.34 8.36
N HIS A 297 3.68 -0.99 8.23
CA HIS A 297 3.54 -1.95 9.32
C HIS A 297 4.01 -3.33 8.85
N VAL A 298 4.11 -4.28 9.77
CA VAL A 298 4.20 -5.71 9.46
C VAL A 298 2.92 -6.38 9.95
N HIS A 299 2.23 -7.09 9.05
CA HIS A 299 1.19 -8.01 9.44
C HIS A 299 1.86 -9.34 9.82
N TYR A 300 1.74 -9.70 11.10
CA TYR A 300 2.50 -10.76 11.75
C TYR A 300 1.60 -11.93 12.12
N THR A 301 1.87 -13.09 11.53
CA THR A 301 1.08 -14.31 11.67
C THR A 301 1.96 -15.47 12.13
N ILE A 302 1.43 -16.28 13.04
CA ILE A 302 2.10 -17.50 13.53
C ILE A 302 1.18 -18.70 13.32
N TYR A 303 1.72 -19.73 12.68
CA TYR A 303 1.07 -21.02 12.49
C TYR A 303 1.81 -22.10 13.25
N ASP A 304 1.07 -22.84 14.07
CA ASP A 304 1.54 -23.99 14.83
C ASP A 304 1.32 -25.26 14.00
N LYS A 305 2.42 -25.91 13.60
CA LYS A 305 2.35 -27.12 12.76
C LYS A 305 1.83 -28.34 13.53
N ASN A 306 2.00 -28.38 14.85
CA ASN A 306 1.52 -29.47 15.69
C ASN A 306 0.00 -29.37 15.90
N ARG A 307 -0.54 -28.16 16.02
CA ARG A 307 -1.99 -27.90 16.06
C ARG A 307 -2.65 -27.85 14.70
N GLN A 308 -1.85 -27.68 13.65
CA GLN A 308 -2.31 -27.40 12.29
C GLN A 308 -3.22 -26.16 12.19
N ALA A 309 -2.95 -25.15 13.00
CA ALA A 309 -3.80 -23.97 13.13
C ALA A 309 -2.98 -22.73 13.49
N PHE A 310 -3.59 -21.56 13.29
CA PHE A 310 -3.02 -20.29 13.71
C PHE A 310 -3.22 -20.06 15.21
N VAL A 311 -2.28 -19.35 15.82
CA VAL A 311 -2.23 -19.03 17.25
C VAL A 311 -2.13 -17.52 17.43
N ASP A 312 -2.48 -16.99 18.60
CA ASP A 312 -2.35 -15.54 18.86
C ASP A 312 -0.86 -15.14 18.92
N PRO A 313 -0.38 -14.26 18.01
CA PRO A 313 1.01 -13.82 18.06
C PRO A 313 1.40 -13.11 19.37
N ALA A 314 0.43 -12.57 20.12
CA ALA A 314 0.69 -11.96 21.42
C ALA A 314 1.34 -12.91 22.42
N ASP A 315 1.03 -14.22 22.36
CA ASP A 315 1.61 -15.24 23.25
C ASP A 315 3.09 -15.56 22.97
N PHE A 316 3.67 -14.88 21.98
CA PHE A 316 5.03 -15.07 21.47
C PHE A 316 5.85 -13.79 21.46
N LEU A 317 5.28 -12.69 21.96
CA LEU A 317 5.93 -11.38 22.01
C LEU A 317 6.36 -11.03 23.45
N PRO A 318 7.49 -10.32 23.60
CA PRO A 318 8.07 -9.95 24.90
C PRO A 318 7.35 -8.78 25.60
#